data_AF-A0A4Q3DFJ1-F1
#
_entry.id   AF-A0A4Q3DFJ1-F1
#
_cell.length_a   1.000
_cell.length_b   1.000
_cell.length_c   1.000
_cell.angle_alpha   90.00
_cell.angle_beta   90.00
_cell.angle_gamma   90.00
#
_symmetry.space_group_name_H-M   'P 1'
#
loop_
_entity.id
_entity.type
_entity.pdbx_description
1 polymer ?
#
loop_
_entity_poly.entity_id
_entity_poly.type
_entity_poly.pdbx_seq_one_letter_code
_entity_poly.pdbx_strand_id
1 'polypeptide(L)'
;MKLHAISASALAISALSGCNAGTGNTTAPTNATASATVAIECPPGSSTLPVTGLCQEQAAALLLSSPGAQPPAPDDCVWVINEAKVMEGALLYRAAKCAAGTARLNFVSGSRMGSFDLAVSPYGEQAGHDTIAQVIDGEDGKATILAEARRRVEDPAERARCQVREAKMDGWPADALVVDEVAAPAADGIRSACGEFGLDEGAQTFWRVSQGSAWFFRLGQESPVVDAGSFTLLNRDAGGKWVRS
;
A
#
# COMPACT_ATOMS: atom_id res chain seq x y z
N MET A 1 -40.97 4.23 35.16
CA MET A 1 -40.77 5.12 36.32
C MET A 1 -39.63 4.60 37.18
N LYS A 2 -38.46 5.25 37.11
CA LYS A 2 -37.51 5.45 38.23
C LYS A 2 -36.42 6.42 37.74
N LEU A 3 -36.46 7.62 38.30
CA LEU A 3 -35.50 8.70 38.14
C LEU A 3 -34.30 8.51 39.09
N HIS A 4 -33.26 9.33 38.83
CA HIS A 4 -32.13 9.77 39.65
C HIS A 4 -30.84 8.94 39.46
N ALA A 5 -29.63 9.51 39.39
CA ALA A 5 -29.18 10.83 39.82
C ALA A 5 -28.02 11.38 38.96
N ILE A 6 -28.00 12.70 38.87
CA ILE A 6 -26.91 13.56 38.38
C ILE A 6 -25.81 13.58 39.46
N SER A 7 -24.54 13.52 39.08
CA SER A 7 -23.44 13.94 39.96
C SER A 7 -22.43 14.78 39.18
N ALA A 8 -22.21 15.97 39.71
CA ALA A 8 -21.38 17.05 39.18
C ALA A 8 -20.02 17.11 39.90
N SER A 9 -19.16 18.02 39.40
CA SER A 9 -17.93 18.58 40.01
C SER A 9 -16.64 17.81 39.70
N ALA A 10 -15.50 18.42 39.36
CA ALA A 10 -15.04 19.77 39.67
C ALA A 10 -14.13 20.38 38.58
N LEU A 11 -14.17 21.72 38.46
CA LEU A 11 -13.15 22.54 37.83
C LEU A 11 -11.85 22.51 38.65
N ALA A 12 -10.70 22.46 37.98
CA ALA A 12 -9.42 22.89 38.53
C ALA A 12 -8.89 24.06 37.69
N ILE A 13 -9.02 25.27 38.23
CA ILE A 13 -8.35 26.47 37.74
C ILE A 13 -7.02 26.56 38.48
N SER A 14 -5.90 26.50 37.76
CA SER A 14 -4.59 26.88 38.29
C SER A 14 -4.09 28.10 37.53
N ALA A 15 -4.26 29.26 38.14
CA ALA A 15 -3.59 30.48 37.76
C ALA A 15 -2.23 30.52 38.47
N LEU A 16 -1.14 30.72 37.71
CA LEU A 16 0.09 31.28 38.24
C LEU A 16 0.59 32.35 37.27
N SER A 17 0.57 33.56 37.81
CA SER A 17 1.06 34.80 37.24
C SER A 17 2.59 34.80 37.19
N GLY A 18 3.15 35.34 36.11
CA GLY A 18 4.58 35.57 35.96
C GLY A 18 4.84 36.67 34.92
N CYS A 19 4.38 37.89 35.20
CA CYS A 19 4.81 39.08 34.47
C CYS A 19 6.24 39.42 34.90
N ASN A 20 7.22 39.23 34.02
CA ASN A 20 8.54 39.79 34.21
C ASN A 20 8.78 40.86 33.14
N ALA A 21 8.70 42.12 33.56
CA ALA A 21 9.09 43.28 32.76
C ALA A 21 10.60 43.48 32.93
N GLY A 22 11.36 43.12 31.89
CA GLY A 22 12.79 43.41 31.77
C GLY A 22 13.04 44.21 30.50
N THR A 23 13.20 45.53 30.64
CA THR A 23 13.76 46.40 29.60
C THR A 23 15.27 46.16 29.50
N GLY A 24 15.72 45.59 28.39
CA GLY A 24 17.13 45.39 28.07
C GLY A 24 17.34 45.20 26.57
N ASN A 25 17.84 46.25 25.93
CA ASN A 25 18.26 46.27 24.52
C ASN A 25 19.40 45.27 24.29
N THR A 26 19.23 44.20 23.51
CA THR A 26 20.35 43.44 22.90
C THR A 26 19.84 42.62 21.71
N THR A 27 20.29 43.04 20.52
CA THR A 27 20.70 42.23 19.36
C THR A 27 19.84 41.04 18.91
N ALA A 28 19.32 41.14 17.69
CA ALA A 28 18.73 40.04 16.95
C ALA A 28 19.64 38.81 16.88
N PRO A 29 19.09 37.59 16.93
CA PRO A 29 19.65 36.45 16.23
C PRO A 29 18.77 36.18 14.99
N THR A 30 19.27 36.59 13.84
CA THR A 30 19.16 35.81 12.61
C THR A 30 19.62 34.38 12.92
N ASN A 31 18.67 33.45 12.99
CA ASN A 31 18.87 32.02 12.71
C ASN A 31 17.50 31.33 12.66
N ALA A 32 16.65 31.78 11.72
CA ALA A 32 15.78 30.83 11.04
C ALA A 32 16.66 30.17 9.98
N THR A 33 17.41 29.14 10.36
CA THR A 33 17.92 28.18 9.40
C THR A 33 16.69 27.49 8.85
N ALA A 34 16.10 28.07 7.80
CA ALA A 34 15.27 27.33 6.89
C ALA A 34 16.11 26.11 6.53
N SER A 35 15.65 24.91 6.91
CA SER A 35 16.15 23.67 6.33
C SER A 35 15.92 23.81 4.84
N ALA A 36 16.92 24.35 4.14
CA ALA A 36 17.01 24.25 2.70
C ALA A 36 17.16 22.76 2.44
N THR A 37 16.03 22.09 2.18
CA THR A 37 16.03 20.83 1.45
C THR A 37 16.84 21.11 0.20
N VAL A 38 18.10 20.68 0.21
CA VAL A 38 18.96 20.67 -0.96
C VAL A 38 18.18 19.89 -2.01
N ALA A 39 17.68 20.60 -3.02
CA ALA A 39 17.09 19.97 -4.18
C ALA A 39 18.20 19.13 -4.78
N ILE A 40 18.12 17.81 -4.60
CA ILE A 40 19.07 16.90 -5.24
C ILE A 40 18.71 16.94 -6.71
N GLU A 41 19.47 17.72 -7.49
CA GLU A 41 19.35 17.70 -8.94
C GLU A 41 19.64 16.27 -9.41
N CYS A 42 18.71 15.73 -10.17
CA CYS A 42 18.87 14.40 -10.71
C CYS A 42 20.02 14.36 -11.72
N PRO A 43 20.72 13.22 -11.86
CA PRO A 43 21.76 13.06 -12.88
C PRO A 43 21.28 13.56 -14.25
N PRO A 44 22.14 14.21 -15.05
CA PRO A 44 21.75 14.71 -16.36
C PRO A 44 21.06 13.62 -17.21
N GLY A 45 19.86 13.91 -17.71
CA GLY A 45 19.06 12.98 -18.51
C GLY A 45 18.13 12.05 -17.72
N SER A 46 18.13 12.11 -16.39
CA SER A 46 17.15 11.39 -15.57
C SER A 46 15.95 12.27 -15.21
N SER A 47 14.76 11.66 -15.20
CA SER A 47 13.52 12.34 -14.79
C SER A 47 13.26 12.16 -13.29
N THR A 48 12.60 13.15 -12.70
CA THR A 48 11.97 13.04 -11.39
C THR A 48 10.62 12.34 -11.49
N LEU A 49 10.24 11.64 -10.43
CA LEU A 49 8.89 11.15 -10.26
C LEU A 49 7.95 12.31 -9.81
N PRO A 50 6.72 12.41 -10.34
CA PRO A 50 5.88 13.63 -10.24
C PRO A 50 5.24 13.91 -8.87
N VAL A 51 4.99 12.89 -8.05
CA VAL A 51 4.45 12.93 -6.69
C VAL A 51 5.56 13.13 -5.66
N THR A 52 6.62 12.31 -5.71
CA THR A 52 7.68 12.35 -4.68
C THR A 52 8.77 13.36 -4.99
N GLY A 53 9.00 13.67 -6.27
CA GLY A 53 10.13 14.48 -6.73
C GLY A 53 11.46 13.72 -6.71
N LEU A 54 11.46 12.42 -6.40
CA LEU A 54 12.66 11.59 -6.37
C LEU A 54 13.19 11.33 -7.78
N CYS A 55 14.51 11.28 -7.91
CA CYS A 55 15.13 10.75 -9.12
C CYS A 55 14.89 9.23 -9.21
N GLN A 56 14.87 8.68 -10.42
CA GLN A 56 14.67 7.24 -10.66
C GLN A 56 15.59 6.35 -9.79
N GLU A 57 16.89 6.68 -9.68
CA GLU A 57 17.84 5.90 -8.85
C GLU A 57 17.54 5.98 -7.35
N GLN A 58 17.09 7.14 -6.87
CA GLN A 58 16.72 7.32 -5.46
C GLN A 58 15.45 6.52 -5.14
N ALA A 59 14.48 6.53 -6.04
CA ALA A 59 13.27 5.73 -5.92
C ALA A 59 13.61 4.22 -5.97
N ALA A 60 14.55 3.81 -6.82
CA ALA A 60 15.02 2.43 -6.90
C ALA A 60 15.60 1.93 -5.57
N ALA A 61 16.38 2.76 -4.88
CA ALA A 61 16.93 2.42 -3.58
C ALA A 61 15.84 2.26 -2.49
N LEU A 62 14.70 2.92 -2.66
CA LEU A 62 13.57 2.82 -1.75
C LEU A 62 12.64 1.65 -2.05
N LEU A 63 12.62 1.11 -3.27
CA LEU A 63 11.78 -0.05 -3.59
C LEU A 63 12.10 -1.25 -2.71
N LEU A 64 11.05 -1.95 -2.28
CA LEU A 64 11.15 -3.27 -1.70
C LEU A 64 11.48 -4.29 -2.78
N SER A 65 12.23 -5.30 -2.35
CA SER A 65 12.43 -6.52 -3.12
C SER A 65 11.69 -7.63 -2.39
N SER A 66 10.68 -8.19 -3.05
CA SER A 66 10.08 -9.45 -2.59
C SER A 66 11.14 -10.55 -2.54
N PRO A 67 11.04 -11.50 -1.60
CA PRO A 67 11.76 -12.75 -1.70
C PRO A 67 11.48 -13.44 -3.04
N GLY A 68 12.52 -14.00 -3.66
CA GLY A 68 12.45 -14.64 -4.97
C GLY A 68 13.06 -13.80 -6.09
N ALA A 69 12.94 -14.31 -7.32
CA ALA A 69 13.35 -13.57 -8.51
C ALA A 69 12.28 -12.53 -8.87
N GLN A 70 12.71 -11.35 -9.33
CA GLN A 70 11.79 -10.40 -9.95
C GLN A 70 11.16 -11.06 -11.19
N PRO A 71 9.82 -10.98 -11.37
CA PRO A 71 9.19 -11.53 -12.54
C PRO A 71 9.71 -10.84 -13.82
N PRO A 72 9.78 -11.55 -14.96
CA PRO A 72 10.08 -10.91 -16.23
C PRO A 72 9.03 -9.83 -16.53
N ALA A 73 9.45 -8.78 -17.24
CA ALA A 73 8.48 -7.82 -17.77
C ALA A 73 7.59 -8.53 -18.81
N PRO A 74 6.34 -8.07 -19.00
CA PRO A 74 5.54 -8.56 -20.11
C PRO A 74 6.24 -8.38 -21.46
N ASP A 75 5.86 -9.19 -22.44
CA ASP A 75 6.42 -9.15 -23.79
C ASP A 75 6.38 -7.72 -24.36
N ASP A 76 7.47 -7.33 -25.02
CA ASP A 76 7.69 -6.00 -25.61
C ASP A 76 7.62 -4.82 -24.62
N CYS A 77 7.74 -5.10 -23.32
CA CYS A 77 7.75 -4.10 -22.27
C CYS A 77 9.05 -4.15 -21.44
N VAL A 78 9.31 -3.08 -20.70
CA VAL A 78 10.37 -3.01 -19.70
C VAL A 78 9.81 -2.57 -18.36
N TRP A 79 10.39 -3.06 -17.27
CA TRP A 79 10.07 -2.54 -15.94
C TRP A 79 10.68 -1.16 -15.74
N VAL A 80 9.84 -0.19 -15.38
CA VAL A 80 10.27 1.14 -14.94
C VAL A 80 9.68 1.47 -13.58
N ILE A 81 10.34 2.34 -12.82
CA ILE A 81 9.82 2.78 -11.53
C ILE A 81 8.78 3.87 -11.77
N ASN A 82 7.64 3.70 -11.12
CA ASN A 82 6.53 4.62 -11.16
C ASN A 82 5.96 4.81 -9.75
N GLU A 83 5.01 5.74 -9.64
CA GLU A 83 4.38 6.03 -8.36
C GLU A 83 2.91 6.44 -8.48
N ALA A 84 2.19 6.21 -7.38
CA ALA A 84 0.83 6.65 -7.19
C ALA A 84 0.75 7.48 -5.92
N LYS A 85 0.00 8.59 -5.97
CA LYS A 85 -0.27 9.40 -4.79
C LYS A 85 -1.25 8.64 -3.88
N VAL A 86 -0.98 8.59 -2.58
CA VAL A 86 -1.92 8.13 -1.55
C VAL A 86 -2.28 9.28 -0.60
N MET A 87 -3.12 9.07 0.41
CA MET A 87 -3.62 10.15 1.27
C MET A 87 -2.51 10.96 1.96
N GLU A 88 -1.54 10.28 2.58
CA GLU A 88 -0.48 10.92 3.38
C GLU A 88 0.93 10.67 2.82
N GLY A 89 1.03 10.15 1.60
CA GLY A 89 2.31 9.71 1.04
C GLY A 89 2.26 9.30 -0.43
N ALA A 90 3.12 8.36 -0.79
CA ALA A 90 3.16 7.78 -2.14
C ALA A 90 3.34 6.26 -2.08
N LEU A 91 2.82 5.56 -3.09
CA LEU A 91 3.19 4.19 -3.40
C LEU A 91 4.25 4.22 -4.50
N LEU A 92 5.45 3.68 -4.25
CA LEU A 92 6.40 3.32 -5.30
C LEU A 92 6.14 1.88 -5.77
N TYR A 93 6.27 1.66 -7.07
CA TYR A 93 6.16 0.33 -7.68
C TYR A 93 6.89 0.27 -9.02
N ARG A 94 7.16 -0.94 -9.52
CA ARG A 94 7.59 -1.18 -10.90
C ARG A 94 6.36 -1.37 -11.78
N ALA A 95 6.31 -0.57 -12.83
CA ALA A 95 5.27 -0.55 -13.85
C ALA A 95 5.84 -1.06 -15.18
N ALA A 96 5.04 -1.79 -15.95
CA ALA A 96 5.38 -2.12 -17.32
C ALA A 96 5.34 -0.83 -18.15
N LYS A 97 6.39 -0.59 -18.94
CA LYS A 97 6.45 0.43 -19.98
C LYS A 97 6.63 -0.26 -21.33
N CYS A 98 5.62 -0.13 -22.18
CA CYS A 98 5.60 -0.68 -23.53
C CYS A 98 5.54 0.47 -24.55
N ALA A 99 5.37 0.16 -25.84
CA ALA A 99 5.32 1.18 -26.88
C ALA A 99 4.18 2.20 -26.71
N ALA A 100 3.02 1.78 -26.20
CA ALA A 100 1.84 2.64 -26.07
C ALA A 100 1.85 3.51 -24.78
N GLY A 101 2.60 3.12 -23.75
CA GLY A 101 2.63 3.88 -22.51
C GLY A 101 3.27 3.16 -21.34
N THR A 102 3.05 3.70 -20.14
CA THR A 102 3.50 3.13 -18.87
C THR A 102 2.29 2.89 -17.99
N ALA A 103 2.23 1.73 -17.34
CA ALA A 103 1.14 1.39 -16.43
C ALA A 103 1.08 2.39 -15.26
N ARG A 104 -0.09 2.99 -15.03
CA ARG A 104 -0.30 3.95 -13.93
C ARG A 104 -1.42 3.49 -13.03
N LEU A 105 -1.20 3.59 -11.73
CA LEU A 105 -2.20 3.29 -10.71
C LEU A 105 -2.77 4.59 -10.14
N ASN A 106 -4.07 4.57 -9.81
CA ASN A 106 -4.72 5.60 -9.02
C ASN A 106 -5.16 5.01 -7.68
N PHE A 107 -4.90 5.74 -6.60
CA PHE A 107 -5.40 5.38 -5.29
C PHE A 107 -6.86 5.81 -5.12
N VAL A 108 -7.69 4.89 -4.64
CA VAL A 108 -9.07 5.14 -4.24
C VAL A 108 -9.20 4.82 -2.76
N SER A 109 -9.54 5.83 -1.96
CA SER A 109 -9.79 5.64 -0.54
C SER A 109 -11.11 4.88 -0.35
N GLY A 110 -11.06 3.72 0.31
CA GLY A 110 -12.25 3.03 0.80
C GLY A 110 -12.37 3.16 2.31
N SER A 111 -13.57 2.89 2.84
CA SER A 111 -13.86 2.97 4.28
C SER A 111 -13.13 1.90 5.12
N ARG A 112 -12.53 0.90 4.47
CA ARG A 112 -11.83 -0.23 5.12
C ARG A 112 -10.54 -0.61 4.42
N MET A 113 -10.57 -0.60 3.09
CA MET A 113 -9.41 -0.90 2.26
C MET A 113 -9.16 0.28 1.34
N GLY A 114 -7.90 0.67 1.17
CA GLY A 114 -7.51 1.47 0.02
C GLY A 114 -7.42 0.58 -1.21
N SER A 115 -7.81 1.08 -2.37
CA SER A 115 -7.67 0.38 -3.66
C SER A 115 -6.68 1.11 -4.56
N PHE A 116 -5.99 0.35 -5.41
CA PHE A 116 -5.15 0.85 -6.47
C PHE A 116 -5.69 0.33 -7.79
N ASP A 117 -6.34 1.22 -8.54
CA ASP A 117 -6.96 0.89 -9.81
C ASP A 117 -6.01 1.24 -10.96
N LEU A 118 -6.01 0.43 -12.01
CA LEU A 118 -5.27 0.71 -13.24
C LEU A 118 -5.89 1.93 -13.92
N ALA A 119 -5.19 3.05 -13.88
CA ALA A 119 -5.60 4.30 -14.48
C ALA A 119 -5.15 4.44 -15.94
N VAL A 120 -3.99 3.86 -16.26
CA VAL A 120 -3.44 3.81 -17.62
C VAL A 120 -2.87 2.43 -17.84
N SER A 121 -3.33 1.78 -18.92
CA SER A 121 -2.74 0.53 -19.39
C SER A 121 -1.49 0.81 -20.22
N PRO A 122 -0.43 0.00 -20.08
CA PRO A 122 0.77 0.18 -20.89
C PRO A 122 0.56 -0.25 -22.37
N TYR A 123 -0.58 -0.86 -22.69
CA TYR A 123 -0.94 -1.34 -24.03
C TYR A 123 -1.86 -0.41 -24.83
N GLY A 124 -2.26 0.75 -24.28
CA GLY A 124 -3.11 1.74 -24.96
C GLY A 124 -4.39 2.07 -24.19
N GLU A 125 -5.39 2.64 -24.87
CA GLU A 125 -6.68 2.96 -24.23
C GLU A 125 -7.37 1.69 -23.77
N GLN A 126 -7.38 1.49 -22.45
CA GLN A 126 -8.22 0.52 -21.78
C GLN A 126 -9.29 1.32 -21.04
N ALA A 127 -10.55 1.12 -21.43
CA ALA A 127 -11.70 1.68 -20.73
C ALA A 127 -12.02 0.77 -19.53
N GLY A 128 -11.38 1.00 -18.39
CA GLY A 128 -11.66 0.21 -17.19
C GLY A 128 -10.83 0.64 -15.98
N HIS A 129 -11.47 0.75 -14.83
CA HIS A 129 -10.84 0.92 -13.52
C HIS A 129 -10.64 -0.46 -12.89
N ASP A 130 -9.76 -1.28 -13.48
CA ASP A 130 -9.48 -2.60 -12.93
C ASP A 130 -8.69 -2.44 -11.63
N THR A 131 -9.25 -2.91 -10.51
CA THR A 131 -8.54 -2.89 -9.23
C THR A 131 -7.40 -3.90 -9.25
N ILE A 132 -6.17 -3.39 -9.23
CA ILE A 132 -4.93 -4.17 -9.28
C ILE A 132 -4.51 -4.64 -7.91
N ALA A 133 -4.68 -3.78 -6.90
CA ALA A 133 -4.35 -4.11 -5.53
C ALA A 133 -5.29 -3.41 -4.55
N GLN A 134 -5.47 -4.01 -3.39
CA GLN A 134 -6.14 -3.40 -2.25
C GLN A 134 -5.26 -3.56 -1.00
N VAL A 135 -5.28 -2.57 -0.12
CA VAL A 135 -4.45 -2.52 1.09
C VAL A 135 -5.30 -2.32 2.33
N ILE A 136 -4.93 -3.03 3.40
CA ILE A 136 -5.47 -2.87 4.75
C ILE A 136 -4.32 -2.75 5.73
N ASP A 137 -4.35 -1.74 6.58
CA ASP A 137 -3.39 -1.64 7.68
C ASP A 137 -3.80 -2.58 8.83
N GLY A 138 -2.83 -3.27 9.43
CA GLY A 138 -3.10 -4.17 10.55
C GLY A 138 -1.84 -4.72 11.19
N GLU A 139 -1.83 -4.79 12.53
CA GLU A 139 -0.66 -5.23 13.31
C GLU A 139 -0.28 -6.70 13.04
N ASP A 140 -1.27 -7.57 12.87
CA ASP A 140 -1.08 -8.97 12.44
C ASP A 140 -1.64 -9.15 11.03
N GLY A 141 -0.74 -9.17 10.05
CA GLY A 141 -1.09 -9.28 8.64
C GLY A 141 -1.92 -10.54 8.32
N LYS A 142 -1.58 -11.71 8.87
CA LYS A 142 -2.33 -12.96 8.58
C LYS A 142 -3.70 -12.96 9.25
N ALA A 143 -3.80 -12.48 10.50
CA ALA A 143 -5.08 -12.35 11.17
C ALA A 143 -5.98 -11.33 10.45
N THR A 144 -5.41 -10.23 9.97
CA THR A 144 -6.10 -9.19 9.19
C THR A 144 -6.65 -9.76 7.88
N ILE A 145 -5.81 -10.49 7.13
CA ILE A 145 -6.21 -11.19 5.89
C ILE A 145 -7.40 -12.12 6.17
N LEU A 146 -7.29 -12.98 7.19
CA LEU A 146 -8.34 -13.95 7.51
C LEU A 146 -9.64 -13.27 7.92
N ALA A 147 -9.55 -12.23 8.73
CA ALA A 147 -10.71 -11.47 9.19
C ALA A 147 -11.44 -10.79 8.02
N GLU A 148 -10.70 -10.21 7.07
CA GLU A 148 -11.28 -9.59 5.89
C GLU A 148 -11.94 -10.63 4.97
N ALA A 149 -11.24 -11.71 4.65
CA ALA A 149 -11.79 -12.75 3.77
C ALA A 149 -13.07 -13.36 4.35
N ARG A 150 -13.04 -13.76 5.63
CA ARG A 150 -14.21 -14.35 6.31
C ARG A 150 -15.42 -13.41 6.36
N ARG A 151 -15.20 -12.10 6.37
CA ARG A 151 -16.29 -11.12 6.39
C ARG A 151 -17.18 -11.19 5.15
N ARG A 152 -16.62 -11.60 4.01
CA ARG A 152 -17.31 -11.64 2.72
C ARG A 152 -17.90 -13.01 2.39
N VAL A 153 -17.57 -14.04 3.17
CA VAL A 153 -18.13 -15.39 3.00
C VAL A 153 -19.50 -15.44 3.65
N GLU A 154 -20.55 -15.68 2.87
CA GLU A 154 -21.94 -15.69 3.38
C GLU A 154 -22.24 -16.93 4.24
N ASP A 155 -21.81 -18.12 3.79
CA ASP A 155 -22.01 -19.39 4.51
C ASP A 155 -21.15 -19.45 5.79
N PRO A 156 -21.75 -19.52 6.99
CA PRO A 156 -21.01 -19.67 8.23
C PRO A 156 -20.13 -20.93 8.28
N ALA A 157 -20.55 -22.03 7.64
CA ALA A 157 -19.78 -23.27 7.65
C ALA A 157 -18.51 -23.15 6.79
N GLU A 158 -18.62 -22.62 5.56
CA GLU A 158 -17.45 -22.24 4.74
C GLU A 158 -16.54 -21.26 5.50
N ARG A 159 -17.11 -20.18 6.03
CA ARG A 159 -16.37 -19.13 6.74
C ARG A 159 -15.52 -19.69 7.87
N ALA A 160 -16.03 -20.67 8.62
CA ALA A 160 -15.32 -21.31 9.71
C ALA A 160 -14.13 -22.17 9.24
N ARG A 161 -14.18 -22.72 8.02
CA ARG A 161 -13.10 -23.55 7.44
C ARG A 161 -12.00 -22.73 6.80
N CYS A 162 -12.24 -21.46 6.46
CA CYS A 162 -11.24 -20.59 5.86
C CYS A 162 -10.01 -20.38 6.76
N GLN A 163 -8.82 -20.42 6.17
CA GLN A 163 -7.51 -20.23 6.81
C GLN A 163 -6.52 -19.56 5.85
N VAL A 164 -5.57 -18.79 6.38
CA VAL A 164 -4.47 -18.25 5.58
C VAL A 164 -3.36 -19.29 5.45
N ARG A 165 -2.89 -19.52 4.23
CA ARG A 165 -1.72 -20.38 3.96
C ARG A 165 -0.83 -19.77 2.87
N GLU A 166 0.39 -20.31 2.76
CA GLU A 166 1.27 -20.01 1.62
C GLU A 166 0.61 -20.48 0.32
N ALA A 167 0.72 -19.67 -0.73
CA ALA A 167 0.14 -19.96 -2.04
C ALA A 167 0.88 -21.12 -2.73
N LYS A 168 2.22 -21.02 -2.79
CA LYS A 168 3.12 -21.98 -3.48
C LYS A 168 2.72 -22.26 -4.93
N MET A 169 2.21 -21.25 -5.61
CA MET A 169 1.86 -21.34 -7.03
C MET A 169 3.01 -20.84 -7.90
N ASP A 170 3.19 -21.47 -9.05
CA ASP A 170 4.26 -21.11 -9.97
C ASP A 170 4.03 -19.71 -10.56
N GLY A 171 5.12 -18.95 -10.74
CA GLY A 171 5.06 -17.55 -11.19
C GLY A 171 4.51 -16.53 -10.16
N TRP A 172 4.16 -16.96 -8.95
CA TRP A 172 3.73 -16.05 -7.87
C TRP A 172 4.91 -15.66 -6.97
N PRO A 173 4.85 -14.50 -6.28
CA PRO A 173 5.85 -14.15 -5.27
C PRO A 173 6.01 -15.26 -4.22
N ALA A 174 7.23 -15.49 -3.74
CA ALA A 174 7.52 -16.58 -2.80
C ALA A 174 6.83 -16.38 -1.42
N ASP A 175 6.50 -15.15 -1.08
CA ASP A 175 5.77 -14.76 0.13
C ASP A 175 4.25 -14.62 -0.09
N ALA A 176 3.73 -15.02 -1.26
CA ALA A 176 2.32 -14.97 -1.56
C ALA A 176 1.51 -15.90 -0.64
N LEU A 177 0.38 -15.38 -0.18
CA LEU A 177 -0.58 -16.03 0.71
C LEU A 177 -1.93 -16.15 0.02
N VAL A 178 -2.72 -17.13 0.41
CA VAL A 178 -4.12 -17.29 -0.02
C VAL A 178 -4.98 -17.63 1.19
N VAL A 179 -6.28 -17.30 1.12
CA VAL A 179 -7.26 -17.78 2.08
C VAL A 179 -8.01 -18.95 1.46
N ASP A 180 -7.96 -20.09 2.13
CA ASP A 180 -8.44 -21.36 1.60
C ASP A 180 -9.09 -22.21 2.70
N GLU A 181 -9.82 -23.25 2.35
CA GLU A 181 -10.46 -24.14 3.32
C GLU A 181 -9.49 -25.19 3.89
N VAL A 182 -9.58 -25.46 5.20
CA VAL A 182 -9.00 -26.66 5.82
C VAL A 182 -9.76 -27.89 5.35
N ALA A 183 -9.06 -28.98 5.02
CA ALA A 183 -9.63 -30.21 4.48
C ALA A 183 -10.39 -29.96 3.16
N ALA A 184 -9.74 -29.22 2.25
CA ALA A 184 -10.26 -29.01 0.92
C ALA A 184 -10.47 -30.37 0.21
N PRO A 185 -11.66 -30.62 -0.36
CA PRO A 185 -11.85 -31.77 -1.22
C PRO A 185 -10.92 -31.67 -2.42
N ALA A 186 -10.38 -32.79 -2.88
CA ALA A 186 -9.72 -32.84 -4.18
C ALA A 186 -10.73 -32.37 -5.24
N ALA A 187 -10.36 -31.33 -5.98
CA ALA A 187 -11.17 -30.81 -7.07
C ALA A 187 -10.51 -31.18 -8.40
N ASP A 188 -11.31 -31.70 -9.33
CA ASP A 188 -10.91 -31.79 -10.73
C ASP A 188 -11.12 -30.41 -11.38
N GLY A 189 -10.04 -29.69 -11.67
CA GLY A 189 -10.07 -28.39 -12.38
C GLY A 189 -9.79 -27.16 -11.51
N ILE A 190 -10.08 -25.99 -12.07
CA ILE A 190 -9.87 -24.68 -11.42
C ILE A 190 -10.76 -24.58 -10.18
N ARG A 191 -10.15 -24.30 -9.03
CA ARG A 191 -10.88 -24.12 -7.78
C ARG A 191 -10.88 -22.67 -7.32
N SER A 192 -12.01 -22.26 -6.73
CA SER A 192 -12.12 -21.05 -5.91
C SER A 192 -12.68 -21.40 -4.53
N ALA A 193 -12.27 -20.69 -3.49
CA ALA A 193 -12.71 -20.95 -2.11
C ALA A 193 -12.63 -19.67 -1.25
N CYS A 194 -13.44 -19.56 -0.20
CA CYS A 194 -13.38 -18.48 0.78
C CYS A 194 -13.71 -17.08 0.23
N GLY A 195 -14.62 -17.04 -0.74
CA GLY A 195 -15.17 -15.80 -1.32
C GLY A 195 -14.16 -14.98 -2.15
N GLU A 196 -14.49 -13.71 -2.39
CA GLU A 196 -13.74 -12.82 -3.31
C GLU A 196 -12.27 -12.56 -2.94
N PHE A 197 -11.93 -12.78 -1.67
CA PHE A 197 -10.60 -12.56 -1.10
C PHE A 197 -9.89 -13.88 -0.78
N GLY A 198 -10.46 -15.00 -1.21
CA GLY A 198 -9.89 -16.30 -1.00
C GLY A 198 -9.06 -16.78 -2.18
N LEU A 199 -8.94 -18.10 -2.29
CA LEU A 199 -8.26 -18.75 -3.38
C LEU A 199 -9.10 -18.60 -4.64
N ASP A 200 -8.44 -18.23 -5.74
CA ASP A 200 -8.96 -18.39 -7.09
C ASP A 200 -7.82 -18.88 -7.98
N GLU A 201 -7.82 -20.17 -8.33
CA GLU A 201 -6.82 -20.77 -9.23
C GLU A 201 -7.02 -20.36 -10.69
N GLY A 202 -8.14 -19.70 -11.00
CA GLY A 202 -8.44 -19.16 -12.31
C GLY A 202 -7.87 -17.78 -12.54
N ALA A 203 -7.21 -17.17 -11.56
CA ALA A 203 -6.61 -15.85 -11.70
C ALA A 203 -5.40 -15.70 -10.78
N GLN A 204 -4.48 -14.81 -11.12
CA GLN A 204 -3.39 -14.43 -10.23
C GLN A 204 -3.92 -13.49 -9.14
N THR A 205 -4.53 -14.08 -8.12
CA THR A 205 -5.07 -13.37 -6.94
C THR A 205 -4.42 -13.88 -5.66
N PHE A 206 -3.78 -12.97 -4.92
CA PHE A 206 -3.06 -13.37 -3.71
C PHE A 206 -2.92 -12.25 -2.72
N TRP A 207 -2.66 -12.64 -1.49
CA TRP A 207 -2.28 -11.74 -0.41
C TRP A 207 -0.76 -11.66 -0.27
N ARG A 208 -0.25 -10.52 0.18
CA ARG A 208 1.10 -10.35 0.73
C ARG A 208 1.01 -9.52 2.00
N VAL A 209 1.96 -9.71 2.91
CA VAL A 209 2.13 -8.84 4.08
C VAL A 209 3.43 -8.07 3.89
N SER A 210 3.32 -6.75 3.83
CA SER A 210 4.46 -5.87 3.62
C SER A 210 4.23 -4.54 4.33
N GLN A 211 5.28 -4.02 4.99
CA GLN A 211 5.25 -2.75 5.70
C GLN A 211 4.12 -2.62 6.74
N GLY A 212 3.80 -3.72 7.43
CA GLY A 212 2.71 -3.72 8.42
C GLY A 212 1.30 -3.63 7.81
N SER A 213 1.16 -3.80 6.49
CA SER A 213 -0.13 -3.83 5.79
C SER A 213 -0.34 -5.16 5.08
N ALA A 214 -1.60 -5.58 4.98
CA ALA A 214 -2.05 -6.69 4.16
C ALA A 214 -2.46 -6.18 2.78
N TRP A 215 -1.85 -6.73 1.74
CA TRP A 215 -2.07 -6.37 0.35
C TRP A 215 -2.75 -7.51 -0.37
N PHE A 216 -3.93 -7.27 -0.96
CA PHE A 216 -4.59 -8.20 -1.87
C PHE A 216 -4.35 -7.77 -3.31
N PHE A 217 -3.72 -8.60 -4.12
CA PHE A 217 -3.44 -8.36 -5.53
C PHE A 217 -4.43 -9.13 -6.41
N ARG A 218 -4.84 -8.49 -7.51
CA ARG A 218 -5.69 -9.08 -8.55
C ARG A 218 -5.07 -8.74 -9.90
N LEU A 219 -4.17 -9.60 -10.37
CA LEU A 219 -3.37 -9.33 -11.57
C LEU A 219 -3.98 -9.92 -12.85
N GLY A 220 -5.09 -10.67 -12.72
CA GLY A 220 -5.77 -11.32 -13.85
C GLY A 220 -5.12 -12.64 -14.25
N GLN A 221 -5.40 -13.11 -15.47
CA GLN A 221 -4.77 -14.32 -16.05
C GLN A 221 -3.56 -14.01 -16.94
N GLU A 222 -3.46 -12.77 -17.40
CA GLU A 222 -2.46 -12.30 -18.34
C GLU A 222 -1.16 -11.88 -17.62
N SER A 223 -0.13 -11.57 -18.41
CA SER A 223 1.13 -11.02 -17.88
C SER A 223 0.88 -9.75 -17.04
N PRO A 224 1.32 -9.71 -15.78
CA PRO A 224 1.01 -8.61 -14.89
C PRO A 224 1.68 -7.31 -15.37
N VAL A 225 0.90 -6.22 -15.43
CA VAL A 225 1.40 -4.89 -15.86
C VAL A 225 2.07 -4.11 -14.73
N VAL A 226 2.03 -4.64 -13.51
CA VAL A 226 2.77 -4.12 -12.35
C VAL A 226 3.44 -5.29 -11.62
N ASP A 227 4.59 -5.04 -11.03
CA ASP A 227 5.25 -6.02 -10.17
C ASP A 227 4.74 -5.87 -8.74
N ALA A 228 3.85 -6.77 -8.31
CA ALA A 228 3.33 -6.82 -6.95
C ALA A 228 4.45 -6.89 -5.90
N GLY A 229 5.59 -7.50 -6.24
CA GLY A 229 6.79 -7.63 -5.40
C GLY A 229 7.44 -6.31 -5.00
N SER A 230 7.19 -5.26 -5.79
CA SER A 230 7.84 -3.95 -5.68
C SER A 230 7.05 -2.92 -4.88
N PHE A 231 5.80 -3.19 -4.54
CA PHE A 231 4.90 -2.23 -3.89
C PHE A 231 5.50 -1.76 -2.57
N THR A 232 5.75 -0.45 -2.49
CA THR A 232 6.39 0.19 -1.35
C THR A 232 5.69 1.48 -0.99
N LEU A 233 5.05 1.52 0.17
CA LEU A 233 4.51 2.76 0.73
C LEU A 233 5.64 3.64 1.27
N LEU A 234 5.56 4.92 0.93
CA LEU A 234 6.47 5.94 1.41
C LEU A 234 5.71 7.01 2.19
N ASN A 235 6.31 7.42 3.29
CA ASN A 235 5.94 8.60 4.05
C ASN A 235 7.12 9.56 4.16
N ARG A 236 6.85 10.80 4.53
CA ARG A 236 7.91 11.75 4.90
C ARG A 236 8.23 11.60 6.38
N ASP A 237 9.51 11.51 6.70
CA ASP A 237 9.97 11.59 8.09
C ASP A 237 9.87 13.03 8.64
N ALA A 238 10.27 13.24 9.90
CA ALA A 238 10.26 14.56 10.54
C ALA A 238 11.16 15.60 9.84
N GLY A 239 12.14 15.15 9.04
CA GLY A 239 13.00 15.99 8.22
C GLY A 239 12.44 16.26 6.82
N GLY A 240 11.24 15.75 6.51
CA GLY A 240 10.61 15.87 5.21
C GLY A 240 11.18 14.94 4.14
N LYS A 241 12.07 14.00 4.50
CA LYS A 241 12.67 13.04 3.58
C LYS A 241 11.73 11.84 3.38
N TRP A 242 11.64 11.36 2.14
CA TRP A 242 10.92 10.13 1.85
C TRP A 242 11.63 8.91 2.45
N VAL A 243 10.87 8.14 3.22
CA VAL A 243 11.28 6.88 3.82
C VAL A 243 10.19 5.84 3.62
N ARG A 244 10.55 4.56 3.70
CA ARG A 244 9.58 3.47 3.73
C ARG A 244 8.70 3.63 4.97
N SER A 245 7.38 3.55 4.77
CA SER A 245 6.39 3.46 5.86
C SER A 245 6.63 2.22 6.71
#